data_AF-A0A1Q5SJ87-F1
#
_entry.id   AF-A0A1Q5SJ87-F1
#
_cell.length_a   1.000
_cell.length_b   1.000
_cell.length_c   1.000
_cell.angle_alpha   90.00
_cell.angle_beta   90.00
_cell.angle_gamma   90.00
#
_symmetry.space_group_name_H-M   'P 1'
#
loop_
_entity.id
_entity.type
_entity.pdbx_description
1 polymer ?
#
loop_
_entity_poly.entity_id
_entity_poly.type
_entity_poly.pdbx_seq_one_letter_code
_entity_poly.pdbx_strand_id
1 'polypeptide(L)'
;MADLSCTAFFGDGEHAFTLTPELVRELETKCGSGIGSIANRVFSRNFAQADINETIRLALIGGGTTPKRAHELIVAYVDGRSVIDTFELAAKILERTLFGNPQVKGNDK
;
A
#
# COMPACT_ATOMS: atom_id res chain seq x y z
N MET A 1 -2.66 -17.88 -9.05
CA MET A 1 -3.08 -16.48 -8.83
C MET A 1 -1.80 -15.64 -8.73
N ALA A 2 -1.78 -14.42 -9.26
CA ALA A 2 -0.60 -13.55 -9.13
C ALA A 2 -0.37 -13.20 -7.65
N ASP A 3 0.89 -13.18 -7.21
CA ASP A 3 1.25 -12.67 -5.89
C ASP A 3 1.08 -11.16 -5.88
N LEU A 4 0.17 -10.67 -5.05
CA LEU A 4 -0.16 -9.26 -4.88
C LEU A 4 0.51 -8.66 -3.63
N SER A 5 1.28 -9.46 -2.88
CA SER A 5 1.93 -9.03 -1.67
C SER A 5 3.30 -8.38 -1.96
N CYS A 6 3.76 -7.55 -1.02
CA CYS A 6 5.17 -7.21 -0.94
C CYS A 6 5.63 -7.10 0.50
N THR A 7 6.90 -7.42 0.73
CA THR A 7 7.58 -7.19 2.00
C THR A 7 8.48 -5.97 1.88
N ALA A 8 8.52 -5.15 2.93
CA ALA A 8 9.42 -4.01 3.04
C ALA A 8 9.63 -3.60 4.50
N PHE A 9 10.79 -3.01 4.78
CA PHE A 9 11.03 -2.32 6.04
C PHE A 9 10.14 -1.08 6.15
N PHE A 10 9.45 -0.94 7.28
CA PHE A 10 8.65 0.24 7.60
C PHE A 10 8.64 0.49 9.10
N GLY A 11 9.14 1.66 9.51
CA GLY A 11 9.16 2.08 10.91
C GLY A 11 10.06 1.23 11.79
N ASP A 12 9.51 0.17 12.36
CA ASP A 12 10.12 -0.68 13.39
C ASP A 12 10.59 -2.05 12.89
N GLY A 13 10.33 -2.41 11.64
CA GLY A 13 10.74 -3.71 11.12
C GLY A 13 10.28 -4.02 9.71
N GLU A 14 10.52 -5.26 9.28
CA GLU A 14 9.96 -5.82 8.04
C GLU A 14 8.49 -6.16 8.23
N HIS A 15 7.65 -5.67 7.32
CA HIS A 15 6.22 -5.93 7.30
C HIS A 15 5.79 -6.49 5.94
N ALA A 16 4.79 -7.37 5.97
CA ALA A 16 4.07 -7.74 4.77
C ALA A 16 2.96 -6.72 4.47
N PHE A 17 2.77 -6.41 3.20
CA PHE A 17 1.77 -5.49 2.71
C PHE A 17 0.94 -6.18 1.64
N THR A 18 -0.38 -6.15 1.76
CA THR A 18 -1.30 -6.74 0.79
C THR A 18 -2.64 -6.00 0.82
N LEU A 19 -3.13 -5.55 -0.33
CA LEU A 19 -4.50 -5.04 -0.45
C LEU A 19 -5.40 -6.15 -1.00
N THR A 20 -6.19 -6.78 -0.12
CA THR A 20 -7.23 -7.74 -0.55
C THR A 20 -8.37 -7.00 -1.26
N PRO A 21 -9.23 -7.68 -2.03
CA PRO A 21 -10.37 -7.04 -2.69
C PRO A 21 -11.28 -6.25 -1.75
N GLU A 22 -11.44 -6.70 -0.50
CA GLU A 22 -12.22 -6.02 0.54
C GLU A 22 -11.54 -4.72 0.98
N LEU A 23 -10.22 -4.76 1.20
CA LEU A 23 -9.43 -3.61 1.60
C LEU A 23 -9.27 -2.59 0.47
N VAL A 24 -9.29 -3.03 -0.80
CA VAL A 24 -9.38 -2.11 -1.95
C VAL A 24 -10.68 -1.31 -1.88
N ARG A 25 -11.83 -1.94 -1.61
CA ARG A 25 -13.11 -1.22 -1.49
C ARG A 25 -13.12 -0.25 -0.30
N GLU A 26 -12.49 -0.63 0.82
CA GLU A 26 -12.32 0.27 1.97
C GLU A 26 -11.44 1.48 1.60
N LEU A 27 -10.34 1.25 0.88
CA LEU A 27 -9.45 2.30 0.39
C LEU A 27 -10.22 3.28 -0.52
N GLU A 28 -10.99 2.75 -1.47
CA GLU A 28 -11.81 3.56 -2.38
C GLU A 28 -12.81 4.43 -1.62
N THR A 29 -13.43 3.88 -0.56
CA THR A 29 -14.36 4.60 0.31
C THR A 29 -13.64 5.74 1.06
N LYS A 30 -12.46 5.47 1.62
CA LYS A 30 -11.70 6.45 2.41
C LYS A 30 -11.10 7.57 1.57
N CYS A 31 -10.68 7.26 0.34
CA CYS A 31 -10.14 8.22 -0.60
C CYS A 31 -11.21 8.89 -1.48
N GLY A 32 -12.47 8.44 -1.41
CA GLY A 32 -13.57 8.95 -2.25
C GLY A 32 -13.31 8.81 -3.74
N SER A 33 -12.59 7.78 -4.16
CA SER A 33 -12.12 7.59 -5.55
C SER A 33 -11.88 6.11 -5.84
N GLY A 34 -12.11 5.69 -7.08
CA GLY A 34 -11.78 4.33 -7.50
C GLY A 34 -10.26 4.07 -7.50
N ILE A 35 -9.86 2.80 -7.37
CA ILE A 35 -8.46 2.38 -7.22
C ILE A 35 -7.55 2.89 -8.34
N GLY A 36 -8.04 2.94 -9.59
CA GLY A 36 -7.28 3.47 -10.72
C GLY A 36 -7.01 4.98 -10.60
N SER A 37 -7.94 5.75 -10.06
CA SER A 37 -7.74 7.19 -9.83
C SER A 37 -6.74 7.43 -8.69
N ILE A 38 -6.86 6.68 -7.60
CA ILE A 38 -5.90 6.71 -6.48
C ILE A 38 -4.48 6.40 -6.99
N ALA A 39 -4.32 5.28 -7.72
CA ALA A 39 -3.03 4.89 -8.26
C ALA A 39 -2.46 5.91 -9.24
N ASN A 40 -3.29 6.46 -10.14
CA ASN A 40 -2.84 7.52 -11.04
C ASN A 40 -2.36 8.76 -10.29
N ARG A 41 -3.08 9.21 -9.26
CA ARG A 41 -2.65 10.33 -8.40
C ARG A 41 -1.33 10.04 -7.71
N VAL A 42 -1.16 8.84 -7.15
CA VAL A 42 0.10 8.43 -6.53
C VAL A 42 1.23 8.44 -7.57
N PHE A 43 1.11 7.71 -8.68
CA PHE A 43 2.18 7.60 -9.69
C PHE A 43 2.55 8.94 -10.35
N SER A 44 1.58 9.84 -10.53
CA SER A 44 1.82 11.20 -11.05
C SER A 44 2.26 12.21 -9.99
N ARG A 45 2.43 11.79 -8.72
CA ARG A 45 2.77 12.64 -7.57
C ARG A 45 1.74 13.75 -7.27
N ASN A 46 0.50 13.57 -7.72
CA ASN A 46 -0.64 14.45 -7.45
C ASN A 46 -1.59 13.82 -6.41
N PHE A 47 -1.01 13.20 -5.38
CA PHE A 47 -1.74 12.46 -4.35
C PHE A 47 -2.20 13.35 -3.21
N ALA A 48 -3.34 13.00 -2.61
CA ALA A 48 -3.70 13.48 -1.29
C ALA A 48 -2.96 12.67 -0.22
N GLN A 49 -2.78 13.23 0.98
CA GLN A 49 -2.16 12.50 2.10
C GLN A 49 -2.90 11.18 2.40
N ALA A 50 -4.23 11.19 2.29
CA ALA A 50 -5.05 9.99 2.49
C ALA A 50 -4.71 8.86 1.50
N ASP A 51 -4.33 9.18 0.26
CA ASP A 51 -3.93 8.18 -0.75
C ASP A 51 -2.68 7.41 -0.30
N ILE A 52 -1.79 8.05 0.45
CA ILE A 52 -0.57 7.43 0.99
C ILE A 52 -0.88 6.69 2.30
N ASN A 53 -1.46 7.40 3.27
CA ASN A 53 -1.71 6.89 4.61
C ASN A 53 -2.61 5.66 4.59
N GLU A 54 -3.73 5.72 3.89
CA GLU A 54 -4.71 4.62 3.88
C GLU A 54 -4.23 3.44 3.04
N THR A 55 -3.47 3.68 1.97
CA THR A 55 -2.82 2.60 1.20
C THR A 55 -1.90 1.77 2.10
N ILE A 56 -0.99 2.43 2.83
CA ILE A 56 -0.04 1.74 3.71
C ILE A 56 -0.78 1.06 4.87
N ARG A 57 -1.71 1.77 5.54
CA ARG A 57 -2.44 1.26 6.70
C ARG A 57 -3.25 0.01 6.36
N LEU A 58 -4.00 0.05 5.25
CA LEU A 58 -4.83 -1.06 4.82
C LEU A 58 -3.97 -2.21 4.31
N ALA A 59 -2.87 -1.93 3.62
CA ALA A 59 -1.97 -2.98 3.16
C ALA A 59 -1.27 -3.70 4.31
N LEU A 60 -0.89 -3.01 5.38
CA LEU A 60 -0.41 -3.64 6.62
C LEU A 60 -1.45 -4.60 7.20
N ILE A 61 -2.73 -4.19 7.20
CA ILE A 61 -3.84 -5.03 7.70
C ILE A 61 -3.98 -6.30 6.85
N GLY A 62 -3.99 -6.18 5.53
CA GLY A 62 -4.06 -7.35 4.66
C GLY A 62 -2.81 -8.22 4.71
N GLY A 63 -1.66 -7.67 5.11
CA GLY A 63 -0.43 -8.41 5.41
C GLY A 63 -0.37 -9.07 6.78
N GLY A 64 -1.43 -8.96 7.60
CA GLY A 64 -1.56 -9.63 8.90
C GLY A 64 -1.29 -8.74 10.11
N THR A 65 -0.98 -7.46 9.92
CA THR A 65 -0.85 -6.50 11.04
C THR A 65 -2.23 -6.18 11.61
N THR A 66 -2.39 -6.15 12.93
CA THR A 66 -3.69 -5.79 13.52
C THR A 66 -4.09 -4.34 13.17
N PRO A 67 -5.39 -4.01 13.03
CA PRO A 67 -5.83 -2.65 12.69
C PRO A 67 -5.33 -1.58 13.66
N LYS A 68 -5.29 -1.90 14.96
CA LYS A 68 -4.74 -1.01 15.99
C LYS A 68 -3.25 -0.75 15.74
N ARG A 69 -2.46 -1.81 15.50
CA ARG A 69 -1.02 -1.68 15.27
C ARG A 69 -0.72 -0.93 13.97
N ALA A 70 -1.46 -1.21 12.90
CA ALA A 70 -1.32 -0.49 11.64
C ALA A 70 -1.55 1.02 11.82
N HIS A 71 -2.55 1.41 12.62
CA HIS A 71 -2.79 2.82 12.94
C HIS A 71 -1.63 3.44 13.75
N GLU A 72 -1.14 2.74 14.78
CA GLU A 72 0.02 3.21 15.58
C GLU A 72 1.27 3.43 14.71
N LEU A 73 1.52 2.56 13.74
CA LEU A 73 2.65 2.70 12.81
C LEU A 73 2.50 3.94 11.92
N ILE A 74 1.30 4.21 11.41
CA ILE A 74 1.03 5.43 10.63
C ILE A 74 1.28 6.68 11.48
N VAL A 75 0.72 6.73 12.69
CA VAL A 75 0.89 7.87 13.59
C VAL A 75 2.37 8.09 13.96
N ALA A 76 3.13 7.02 14.18
CA ALA A 76 4.53 7.12 14.61
C ALA A 76 5.50 7.47 13.47
N TYR A 77 5.24 6.99 12.25
CA TYR A 77 6.21 6.98 11.15
C TYR A 77 5.75 7.70 9.88
N VAL A 78 4.51 8.18 9.82
CA VAL A 78 3.98 8.92 8.66
C VAL A 78 3.51 10.31 9.07
N ASP A 79 2.75 10.41 10.15
CA ASP A 79 2.22 11.70 10.60
C ASP A 79 3.35 12.63 11.09
N GLY A 80 3.35 13.87 10.59
CA GLY A 80 4.36 14.88 10.93
C GLY A 80 5.75 14.64 10.33
N ARG A 81 5.91 13.67 9.42
CA ARG A 81 7.17 13.37 8.71
C ARG A 81 7.10 13.73 7.23
N SER A 82 8.25 13.66 6.55
CA SER A 82 8.35 13.85 5.11
C SER A 82 7.49 12.82 4.38
N VAL A 83 6.53 13.31 3.59
CA VAL A 83 5.62 12.45 2.83
C VAL A 83 6.36 11.64 1.77
N ILE A 84 7.46 12.17 1.23
CA ILE A 84 8.28 11.49 0.21
C ILE A 84 8.82 10.15 0.74
N ASP A 85 9.12 10.06 2.03
CA ASP A 85 9.70 8.86 2.65
C ASP A 85 8.73 7.66 2.60
N THR A 86 7.42 7.95 2.53
CA THR A 86 6.34 6.95 2.55
C THR A 86 5.67 6.79 1.18
N PHE A 87 5.85 7.75 0.29
CA PHE A 87 5.34 7.74 -1.07
C PHE A 87 5.80 6.51 -1.85
N GLU A 88 7.10 6.19 -1.81
CA GLU A 88 7.66 5.08 -2.59
C GLU A 88 7.08 3.73 -2.16
N LEU A 89 6.84 3.56 -0.85
CA LEU A 89 6.18 2.37 -0.32
C LEU A 89 4.73 2.26 -0.80
N ALA A 90 3.95 3.34 -0.74
CA ALA A 90 2.58 3.36 -1.24
C ALA A 90 2.51 3.06 -2.75
N ALA A 91 3.42 3.65 -3.53
CA ALA A 91 3.52 3.39 -4.98
C ALA A 91 3.81 1.90 -5.27
N LYS A 92 4.77 1.29 -4.55
CA LYS A 92 5.11 -0.14 -4.68
C LYS A 92 3.92 -1.05 -4.34
N ILE A 93 3.16 -0.73 -3.29
CA ILE A 93 1.95 -1.47 -2.89
C ILE A 93 0.89 -1.41 -3.99
N LEU A 94 0.63 -0.22 -4.54
CA LEU A 94 -0.36 -0.03 -5.61
C LEU A 94 0.05 -0.70 -6.91
N GLU A 95 1.34 -0.65 -7.26
CA GLU A 95 1.89 -1.38 -8.42
C GLU A 95 1.62 -2.89 -8.29
N ARG A 96 1.92 -3.47 -7.13
CA ARG A 96 1.66 -4.90 -6.86
C ARG A 96 0.17 -5.23 -6.88
N THR A 97 -0.66 -4.35 -6.34
CA THR A 97 -2.11 -4.53 -6.32
C THR A 97 -2.70 -4.53 -7.73
N LEU A 98 -2.22 -3.66 -8.62
CA LEU A 98 -2.76 -3.50 -9.97
C LEU A 98 -2.22 -4.50 -10.99
N PHE A 99 -0.92 -4.82 -10.89
CA PHE A 99 -0.23 -5.57 -11.93
C PHE A 99 0.28 -6.95 -11.46
N GLY A 100 0.20 -7.22 -10.16
CA GLY A 100 0.82 -8.40 -9.54
C GLY A 100 2.35 -8.34 -9.58
N ASN A 101 2.99 -9.41 -9.13
CA ASN A 101 4.44 -9.53 -9.20
C ASN A 101 4.90 -9.92 -10.63
N PRO A 102 5.65 -9.05 -11.36
CA PRO A 102 6.11 -9.35 -12.71
C PRO A 102 7.16 -10.48 -12.77
N GLN A 103 7.70 -10.92 -11.63
CA GLN A 103 8.71 -11.99 -11.57
C GLN A 103 8.13 -13.41 -11.76
N VAL A 104 6.83 -13.56 -11.99
CA VAL A 104 6.25 -14.83 -12.49
C VAL A 104 6.44 -14.91 -14.00
N LYS A 105 7.69 -14.95 -14.47
CA LYS A 105 8.02 -15.50 -15.79
C LYS A 105 8.51 -16.92 -15.58
N GLY A 106 7.77 -17.88 -16.15
CA GLY A 106 8.09 -19.30 -16.08
C GLY A 106 9.52 -19.57 -16.52
N ASN A 107 10.31 -20.14 -15.62
CA ASN A 107 11.47 -20.94 -15.99
C ASN A 107 10.95 -22.34 -16.37
N ASP A 108 10.37 -22.45 -17.56
CA ASP A 108 10.27 -23.73 -18.24
C ASP A 108 11.45 -23.81 -19.20
N LYS A 109 12.49 -24.54 -18.79
CA LYS A 109 13.45 -25.18 -19.68
C LYS A 109 13.18 -26.67 -19.69
#